data_AF-A0A7K3PGQ6-F1
#
_entry.id   AF-A0A7K3PGQ6-F1
#
_cell.length_a   1.000
_cell.length_b   1.000
_cell.length_c   1.000
_cell.angle_alpha   90.00
_cell.angle_beta   90.00
_cell.angle_gamma   90.00
#
_symmetry.space_group_name_H-M   'P 1'
#
loop_
_entity.id
_entity.type
_entity.pdbx_description
1 polymer ?
#
loop_
_entity_poly.entity_id
_entity_poly.type
_entity_poly.pdbx_seq_one_letter_code
_entity_poly.pdbx_strand_id
1 'polypeptide(L)' 'MLAVEYGSSVAQLLHGHGYGPGHSVSARAVSEGVWVKCPACDYVGAPASITNHRKKIHTAAAEQV' A
#
# COMPACT_ATOMS: atom_id res chain seq x y z
N MET A 1 -11.97 10.58 19.84
CA MET A 1 -11.19 11.23 18.77
C MET A 1 -10.12 10.23 18.34
N LEU A 2 -10.09 9.79 17.07
CA LEU A 2 -9.29 8.62 16.62
C LEU A 2 -7.79 8.75 16.95
N ALA A 3 -7.22 9.95 16.80
CA ALA A 3 -5.81 10.20 17.10
C ALA A 3 -5.47 10.03 18.59
N VAL A 4 -6.39 10.38 19.49
CA VAL A 4 -6.20 10.26 20.94
C VAL A 4 -6.23 8.79 21.37
N GLU A 5 -7.08 7.98 20.74
CA GLU A 5 -7.26 6.56 21.04
C GLU A 5 -6.01 5.72 20.74
N TYR A 6 -5.29 6.06 19.65
CA TYR A 6 -4.12 5.32 19.20
C TYR A 6 -2.81 6.10 19.34
N GLY A 7 -2.76 7.09 20.25
CA GLY A 7 -1.53 7.83 20.55
C GLY A 7 -0.89 8.53 19.34
N SER A 8 -1.70 8.98 18.37
CA SER A 8 -1.26 9.50 17.08
C SER A 8 -0.35 8.54 16.29
N SER A 9 -0.45 7.24 16.55
CA SER A 9 0.37 6.20 15.92
C SER A 9 -0.48 5.35 14.97
N VAL A 10 -0.18 5.46 13.68
CA VAL A 10 -0.78 4.60 12.66
C VAL A 10 -0.47 3.13 12.93
N ALA A 11 0.73 2.81 13.43
CA ALA A 11 1.09 1.44 13.77
C ALA A 11 0.20 0.87 14.89
N GLN A 12 -0.08 1.66 15.93
CA GLN A 12 -0.98 1.23 17.02
C GLN A 12 -2.42 1.11 16.56
N LEU A 13 -2.88 2.02 15.68
CA LEU A 13 -4.19 1.92 15.05
C LEU A 13 -4.31 0.61 14.26
N LEU A 14 -3.36 0.33 13.36
CA LEU A 14 -3.37 -0.89 12.57
C LEU A 14 -3.35 -2.13 13.45
N HIS A 15 -2.51 -2.14 14.48
CA HIS A 15 -2.45 -3.24 15.45
C HIS A 15 -3.79 -3.44 16.19
N GLY A 16 -4.42 -2.37 16.66
CA GLY A 16 -5.74 -2.41 17.31
C GLY A 16 -6.85 -2.94 16.39
N HIS A 17 -6.72 -2.72 15.07
CA HIS A 17 -7.60 -3.28 14.04
C HIS A 17 -7.20 -4.68 13.56
N GLY A 18 -6.25 -5.33 14.25
CA GLY A 18 -5.84 -6.71 14.01
C GLY A 18 -4.81 -6.89 12.89
N TYR A 19 -4.26 -5.81 12.33
CA TYR A 19 -3.19 -5.89 11.34
C TYR A 19 -1.82 -6.06 12.02
N GLY A 20 -0.96 -6.88 11.42
CA GLY A 20 0.35 -7.21 11.99
C GLY A 20 1.00 -8.38 11.24
N PRO A 21 2.03 -9.02 11.84
CA PRO A 21 2.61 -10.24 11.29
C PRO A 21 1.51 -11.29 11.02
N GLY A 22 1.43 -11.77 9.78
CA GLY A 22 0.40 -12.73 9.36
C GLY A 22 -0.96 -12.13 8.96
N HIS A 23 -1.20 -10.83 9.20
CA HIS A 23 -2.42 -10.14 8.75
C HIS A 23 -2.07 -8.78 8.14
N SER A 24 -1.72 -8.81 6.85
CA SER A 24 -1.25 -7.64 6.10
C SER A 24 -2.38 -6.77 5.58
N VAL A 25 -2.24 -5.45 5.77
CA VAL A 25 -3.15 -4.43 5.21
C VAL A 25 -3.19 -4.51 3.69
N SER A 26 -2.03 -4.60 3.04
CA SER A 26 -1.94 -4.59 1.59
C SER A 26 -2.51 -5.87 0.98
N ALA A 27 -2.26 -7.02 1.59
CA ALA A 27 -2.82 -8.30 1.14
C ALA A 27 -4.35 -8.29 1.24
N ARG A 28 -4.88 -7.79 2.36
CA ARG A 28 -6.33 -7.66 2.55
C ARG A 28 -6.95 -6.68 1.54
N ALA A 29 -6.35 -5.50 1.37
CA ALA A 29 -6.85 -4.49 0.44
C ALA A 29 -6.86 -4.97 -1.02
N VAL A 30 -5.89 -5.81 -1.43
CA VAL A 30 -5.89 -6.44 -2.75
C VAL A 30 -6.98 -7.52 -2.84
N SER A 31 -7.13 -8.36 -1.81
CA SER A 31 -8.17 -9.40 -1.75
C SER A 31 -9.60 -8.80 -1.83
N GLU A 32 -9.81 -7.66 -1.17
CA GLU A 32 -11.08 -6.91 -1.21
C GLU A 32 -11.26 -6.10 -2.50
N GLY A 33 -10.28 -6.11 -3.42
CA GLY A 33 -10.35 -5.45 -4.72
C GLY A 33 -10.23 -3.92 -4.69
N VAL A 34 -9.98 -3.32 -3.52
CA VAL A 34 -9.82 -1.86 -3.37
C VAL A 34 -8.43 -1.39 -3.79
N TRP A 35 -7.42 -2.28 -3.70
CA TRP A 35 -6.06 -2.04 -4.19
C TRP A 35 -5.73 -2.97 -5.35
N VAL A 36 -4.81 -2.54 -6.21
CA VAL A 36 -4.34 -3.30 -7.37
C VAL A 36 -2.82 -3.46 -7.36
N LYS A 37 -2.33 -4.55 -7.94
CA LYS A 37 -0.89 -4.79 -8.15
C LYS A 37 -0.40 -4.04 -9.38
N CYS A 38 0.79 -3.46 -9.30
CA CYS A 38 1.46 -2.88 -10.45
C CYS A 38 1.75 -3.99 -11.49
N PRO A 39 1.48 -3.77 -12.78
CA PRO A 39 1.75 -4.79 -13.79
C PRO A 39 3.25 -5.02 -14.06
N ALA A 40 4.13 -4.14 -13.58
CA ALA A 40 5.57 -4.16 -13.88
C ALA A 40 6.48 -4.48 -12.67
N CYS A 41 5.94 -4.50 -11.45
CA CYS A 41 6.69 -4.85 -10.24
C CYS A 41 5.75 -5.31 -9.10
N ASP A 42 6.32 -5.63 -7.94
CA ASP A 42 5.55 -6.12 -6.79
C ASP A 42 4.86 -5.02 -5.95
N TYR A 43 4.90 -3.76 -6.39
CA TYR A 43 4.22 -2.68 -5.69
C TYR A 43 2.68 -2.82 -5.79
N VAL A 44 1.99 -2.61 -4.66
CA VAL A 44 0.53 -2.67 -4.55
C VAL A 44 0.01 -1.37 -3.93
N GLY A 45 -1.17 -0.94 -4.36
CA GLY A 45 -1.76 0.30 -3.86
C GLY A 45 -3.11 0.61 -4.48
N ALA A 46 -3.73 1.70 -4.03
CA ALA A 46 -4.94 2.23 -4.65
C ALA A 46 -4.69 2.56 -6.14
N PRO A 47 -5.71 2.51 -7.01
CA PRO A 47 -5.55 2.73 -8.46
C PRO A 47 -4.83 4.04 -8.83
N ALA A 48 -5.13 5.13 -8.13
CA ALA A 48 -4.47 6.43 -8.32
C ALA A 48 -2.96 6.37 -7.96
N SER A 49 -2.62 5.70 -6.85
CA SER A 49 -1.23 5.49 -6.44
C SER A 49 -0.46 4.66 -7.45
N ILE A 50 -1.08 3.63 -8.04
CA ILE A 50 -0.46 2.77 -9.07
C ILE A 50 -0.22 3.55 -10.36
N THR A 51 -1.16 4.40 -10.76
CA THR A 51 -0.98 5.29 -11.92
C THR A 51 0.23 6.21 -11.72
N ASN A 52 0.34 6.83 -10.54
CA ASN A 52 1.45 7.71 -10.21
C ASN A 52 2.78 6.96 -10.08
N HIS A 53 2.75 5.79 -9.45
CA HIS A 53 3.90 4.91 -9.32
C HIS A 53 4.46 4.52 -10.70
N ARG A 54 3.62 4.10 -11.64
CA ARG A 54 4.04 3.75 -13.01
C ARG A 54 4.74 4.93 -13.70
N LYS A 55 4.18 6.14 -13.57
CA LYS A 55 4.76 7.36 -14.15
C LYS A 55 6.13 7.70 -13.56
N LYS A 56 6.33 7.48 -12.26
CA LYS A 56 7.57 7.86 -11.57
C LYS A 56 8.67 6.79 -11.64
N ILE A 57 8.29 5.53 -11.55
CA ILE A 57 9.22 4.41 -11.38
C ILE A 57 9.48 3.68 -12.69
N HIS A 58 8.47 3.54 -13.55
CA HIS A 58 8.56 2.73 -14.78
C HIS A 58 8.59 3.56 -16.07
N THR A 59 8.63 4.89 -15.96
CA THR A 59 8.82 5.78 -17.11
C THR A 59 10.31 6.13 -17.32
N ALA A 60 11.19 5.68 -16.41
CA ALA A 60 12.64 5.70 -16.58
C ALA A 60 13.15 4.33 -17.04
N ALA A 61 12.86 3.99 -18.30
CA ALA A 61 13.53 2.92 -19.04
C ALA A 61 13.68 3.33 -20.53
N ALA A 62 14.38 4.43 -20.79
CA ALA A 62 15.75 4.32 -21.27
C ALA A 62 16.58 4.56 -20.00
N GLU A 63 17.32 3.63 -19.42
CA GLU A 63 18.41 2.84 -19.99
C GLU A 63 18.88 1.94 -18.83
N GLN A 64 19.15 0.67 -19.12
CA GLN A 64 19.95 -0.23 -18.27
C GLN A 64 20.38 -1.41 -19.16
N VAL A 65 21.39 -1.10 -19.97
CA VAL A 65 22.38 -2.03 -20.53
C VAL A 65 23.41 -2.38 -19.47
#